data_AF-A0A5C9EGI4-F1
#
_entry.id   AF-A0A5C9EGI4-F1
#
_cell.length_a   1.000
_cell.length_b   1.000
_cell.length_c   1.000
_cell.angle_alpha   90.00
_cell.angle_beta   90.00
_cell.angle_gamma   90.00
#
_symmetry.space_group_name_H-M   'P 1'
#
loop_
_entity.id
_entity.type
_entity.pdbx_description
1 polymer ?
#
loop_
_entity_poly.entity_id
_entity_poly.type
_entity_poly.pdbx_seq_one_letter_code
_entity_poly.pdbx_strand_id
1 'polypeptide(L)'
;MASRINESDLKTVDYMNIKLNQLYGSFKGGNALKIYLGDLGTHITGYWDTNFIRETRDWIINTFPEEKPIDEDFYANFRALLFFFQMIGGIGFFFLIIEPICNVIFRSDKGIISALDMRDKEVKSFIFQTILYSLFFGLGATILLYCSLLLVKLPLINIIISLFFGMSVGILIMFWRFGKKRKTKLIGILKTPFMGTKLYKTKQILVGLILSILLFSILEFGIGMNYLGLKPSIEKILWTPVCFLLLTLIFLIYGICFQLIFQEKFRKNFFGLLKTGICMFMTQILYFLIIMIILSVLGTNFYFIGIILPIMTPIVLLLSFISSITYQKSGNIITGIIINSFLIILIFTSISPLQSSIGFLDYLFSS
;
A
#
# COMPACT_ATOMS: atom_id res chain seq x y z
N MET A 1 -18.56 37.77 20.94
CA MET A 1 -20.04 37.75 21.11
C MET A 1 -20.60 37.02 19.90
N ALA A 2 -20.80 35.71 19.99
CA ALA A 2 -21.26 34.89 18.87
C ALA A 2 -22.78 35.05 18.73
N SER A 3 -23.23 35.84 17.76
CA SER A 3 -24.63 35.90 17.39
C SER A 3 -25.03 34.55 16.78
N ARG A 4 -26.05 33.90 17.36
CA ARG A 4 -26.71 32.75 16.74
C ARG A 4 -27.23 33.21 15.36
N ILE A 5 -26.67 32.65 14.30
CA ILE A 5 -27.24 32.75 12.96
C ILE A 5 -28.59 32.04 13.02
N ASN A 6 -29.68 32.77 12.82
CA ASN A 6 -31.02 32.20 12.77
C ASN A 6 -31.16 31.38 11.48
N GLU A 7 -31.69 30.16 11.58
CA GLU A 7 -32.00 29.28 10.44
C GLU A 7 -32.87 29.94 9.36
N SER A 8 -33.61 31.00 9.70
CA SER A 8 -34.40 31.78 8.75
C SER A 8 -33.56 32.58 7.76
N ASP A 9 -32.33 32.97 8.11
CA ASP A 9 -31.44 33.75 7.24
C ASP A 9 -30.72 32.89 6.20
N LEU A 10 -30.78 31.55 6.36
CA LEU A 10 -30.27 30.56 5.41
C LEU A 10 -31.32 30.11 4.38
N LYS A 11 -32.59 30.53 4.52
CA LYS A 11 -33.70 30.06 3.67
C LYS A 11 -33.88 30.76 2.33
N THR A 12 -33.01 31.71 1.98
CA THR A 12 -33.09 32.46 0.70
C THR A 12 -31.89 32.26 -0.22
N VAL A 13 -31.11 31.18 -0.05
CA VAL A 13 -30.19 30.74 -1.10
C VAL A 13 -30.95 29.74 -1.96
N ASP A 14 -31.42 30.22 -3.11
CA ASP A 14 -31.90 29.35 -4.18
C ASP A 14 -30.83 28.31 -4.51
N TYR A 15 -31.05 27.05 -4.12
CA TYR A 15 -30.06 25.97 -4.25
C TYR A 15 -29.63 25.72 -5.70
N MET A 16 -30.37 26.27 -6.69
CA MET A 16 -30.02 26.27 -8.11
C MET A 16 -28.95 27.32 -8.51
N ASN A 17 -28.61 28.26 -7.63
CA ASN A 17 -27.73 29.40 -7.93
C ASN A 17 -26.45 29.48 -7.06
N ILE A 18 -26.10 28.37 -6.39
CA ILE A 18 -24.82 28.25 -5.69
C ILE A 18 -23.72 28.02 -6.72
N LYS A 19 -22.87 29.03 -6.94
CA LYS A 19 -21.69 28.98 -7.79
C LYS A 19 -20.46 28.67 -6.94
N LEU A 20 -19.66 27.74 -7.43
CA LEU A 20 -18.35 27.43 -6.85
C LEU A 20 -17.44 28.67 -6.91
N ASN A 21 -16.58 28.79 -5.90
CA ASN A 21 -15.61 29.87 -5.75
C ASN A 21 -16.21 31.28 -5.66
N GLN A 22 -17.53 31.40 -5.48
CA GLN A 22 -18.22 32.68 -5.22
C GLN A 22 -18.29 32.98 -3.71
N LEU A 23 -17.98 34.22 -3.34
CA LEU A 23 -18.22 34.74 -1.99
C LEU A 23 -19.68 35.18 -1.86
N TYR A 24 -20.37 34.64 -0.86
CA TYR A 24 -21.69 35.03 -0.41
C TYR A 24 -21.57 35.82 0.89
N GLY A 25 -22.36 36.88 1.04
CA GLY A 25 -22.27 37.77 2.20
C GLY A 25 -20.99 38.60 2.20
N SER A 26 -20.50 38.98 3.39
CA SER A 26 -19.27 39.76 3.53
C SER A 26 -18.57 39.49 4.86
N PHE A 27 -17.24 39.64 4.87
CA PHE A 27 -16.45 39.49 6.10
C PHE A 27 -16.79 40.58 7.12
N LYS A 28 -17.02 41.83 6.67
CA LYS A 28 -17.45 42.95 7.54
C LYS A 28 -18.79 42.69 8.21
N GLY A 29 -19.70 41.99 7.53
CA GLY A 29 -21.01 41.62 8.05
C GLY A 29 -21.01 40.37 8.93
N GLY A 30 -19.87 39.70 9.11
CA GLY A 30 -19.77 38.45 9.88
C GLY A 30 -20.54 37.27 9.28
N ASN A 31 -20.94 37.37 8.00
CA ASN A 31 -21.78 36.41 7.30
C ASN A 31 -21.17 35.90 5.98
N ALA A 32 -19.84 36.00 5.84
CA ALA A 32 -19.11 35.49 4.69
C ALA A 32 -19.22 33.97 4.58
N LEU A 33 -19.55 33.49 3.38
CA LEU A 33 -19.57 32.07 3.02
C LEU A 33 -18.98 31.89 1.62
N LYS A 34 -18.08 30.93 1.43
CA LYS A 34 -17.59 30.52 0.11
C LYS A 34 -17.46 29.01 0.07
N ILE A 35 -17.91 28.41 -1.02
CA ILE A 35 -17.64 27.01 -1.33
C ILE A 35 -16.48 26.99 -2.30
N TYR A 36 -15.30 26.63 -1.80
CA TYR A 36 -14.10 26.51 -2.62
C TYR A 36 -13.94 25.08 -3.12
N LEU A 37 -13.85 24.91 -4.45
CA LEU A 37 -13.47 23.64 -5.06
C LEU A 37 -12.05 23.80 -5.60
N GLY A 38 -11.10 23.06 -5.04
CA GLY A 38 -9.73 23.03 -5.53
C GLY A 38 -9.61 22.21 -6.80
N ASP A 39 -8.98 22.77 -7.83
CA ASP A 39 -8.91 22.14 -9.16
C ASP A 39 -7.89 20.99 -9.26
N LEU A 40 -6.94 20.90 -8.32
CA LEU A 40 -5.79 19.96 -8.37
C LEU A 40 -5.53 19.21 -7.04
N GLY A 41 -6.26 19.54 -5.98
CA GLY A 41 -6.17 18.88 -4.69
C GLY A 41 -6.83 17.50 -4.71
N THR A 42 -6.05 16.45 -4.48
CA THR A 42 -6.60 15.15 -4.09
C THR A 42 -6.70 15.08 -2.56
N HIS A 43 -7.39 14.06 -2.02
CA HIS A 43 -7.39 13.79 -0.57
C HIS A 43 -5.98 13.63 0.02
N ILE A 44 -4.97 13.36 -0.81
CA ILE A 44 -3.59 13.20 -0.41
C ILE A 44 -2.83 14.52 -0.59
N THR A 45 -3.01 15.18 -1.74
CA THR A 45 -2.21 16.35 -2.13
C THR A 45 -2.79 17.69 -1.68
N GLY A 46 -4.02 17.73 -1.15
CA GLY A 46 -4.69 18.98 -0.74
C GLY A 46 -3.92 19.81 0.28
N TYR A 47 -3.15 19.18 1.18
CA TYR A 47 -2.30 19.88 2.15
C TYR A 47 -1.10 20.62 1.52
N TRP A 48 -0.82 20.37 0.24
CA TRP A 48 0.23 21.00 -0.53
C TRP A 48 -0.31 21.74 -1.77
N ASP A 49 -1.63 21.80 -1.94
CA ASP A 49 -2.25 22.57 -3.01
C ASP A 49 -2.13 24.06 -2.68
N THR A 50 -1.26 24.75 -3.40
CA THR A 50 -0.98 26.18 -3.20
C THR A 50 -2.25 27.02 -3.34
N ASN A 51 -3.20 26.65 -4.20
CA ASN A 51 -4.43 27.43 -4.33
C ASN A 51 -5.35 27.24 -3.12
N PHE A 52 -5.42 26.02 -2.59
CA PHE A 52 -6.15 25.74 -1.35
C PHE A 52 -5.55 26.44 -0.13
N ILE A 53 -4.21 26.45 -0.03
CA ILE A 53 -3.47 27.14 1.04
C ILE A 53 -3.71 28.65 0.95
N ARG A 54 -3.55 29.25 -0.24
CA ARG A 54 -3.83 30.67 -0.46
C ARG A 54 -5.25 31.04 -0.11
N GLU A 55 -6.22 30.24 -0.54
CA GLU A 55 -7.63 30.53 -0.25
C GLU A 55 -7.91 30.44 1.25
N THR A 56 -7.33 29.46 1.95
CA THR A 56 -7.44 29.34 3.41
C THR A 56 -6.79 30.53 4.12
N ARG A 57 -5.59 30.93 3.70
CA ARG A 57 -4.88 32.11 4.22
C ARG A 57 -5.70 33.37 4.01
N ASP A 58 -6.17 33.61 2.79
CA ASP A 58 -6.94 34.81 2.44
C ASP A 58 -8.27 34.83 3.21
N TRP A 59 -8.89 33.67 3.45
CA TRP A 59 -10.05 33.57 4.34
C TRP A 59 -9.73 34.02 5.77
N ILE A 60 -8.61 33.56 6.34
CA ILE A 60 -8.15 33.95 7.69
C ILE A 60 -7.85 35.45 7.77
N ILE A 61 -7.11 36.02 6.81
CA ILE A 61 -6.78 37.46 6.75
C ILE A 61 -8.07 38.29 6.74
N ASN A 62 -9.03 37.90 5.91
CA ASN A 62 -10.28 38.65 5.79
C ASN A 62 -11.18 38.49 7.04
N THR A 63 -11.08 37.37 7.76
CA THR A 63 -11.84 37.14 9.00
C THR A 63 -11.18 37.83 10.21
N PHE A 64 -9.85 37.86 10.26
CA PHE A 64 -9.05 38.39 11.36
C PHE A 64 -7.97 39.35 10.83
N PRO A 65 -8.31 40.61 10.51
CA PRO A 65 -7.38 41.55 9.84
C PRO A 65 -6.13 41.91 10.65
N GLU A 66 -6.18 41.71 11.97
CA GLU A 66 -5.06 41.98 12.89
C GLU A 66 -4.05 40.83 12.91
N GLU A 67 -4.45 39.64 12.46
CA GLU A 67 -3.56 38.49 12.33
C GLU A 67 -2.73 38.65 11.06
N LYS A 68 -1.41 38.56 11.21
CA LYS A 68 -0.48 38.46 10.08
C LYS A 68 -0.16 36.98 9.89
N PRO A 69 -0.88 36.25 9.02
CA PRO A 69 -0.54 34.87 8.78
C PRO A 69 0.89 34.79 8.23
N ILE A 70 1.58 33.76 8.69
CA ILE A 70 2.89 33.39 8.21
C ILE A 70 2.77 33.02 6.71
N ASP A 71 3.86 33.07 5.94
CA ASP A 71 3.87 32.66 4.54
C ASP A 71 3.60 31.15 4.38
N GLU A 72 2.32 30.75 4.46
CA GLU A 72 1.90 29.35 4.45
C GLU A 72 2.30 28.62 3.15
N ASP A 73 2.41 29.34 2.03
CA ASP A 73 2.90 28.80 0.76
C ASP A 73 4.36 28.34 0.88
N PHE A 74 5.21 29.17 1.50
CA PHE A 74 6.61 28.79 1.76
C PHE A 74 6.70 27.58 2.69
N TYR A 75 5.95 27.58 3.80
CA TYR A 75 6.00 26.48 4.78
C TYR A 75 5.45 25.17 4.22
N ALA A 76 4.40 25.19 3.41
CA ALA A 76 3.87 23.99 2.78
C ALA A 76 4.87 23.36 1.81
N ASN A 77 5.50 24.17 0.95
CA ASN A 77 6.53 23.71 0.02
C ASN A 77 7.79 23.21 0.75
N PHE A 78 8.23 23.90 1.79
CA PHE A 78 9.34 23.46 2.62
C PHE A 78 9.04 22.15 3.35
N ARG A 79 7.81 21.98 3.86
CA ARG A 79 7.35 20.72 4.44
C ARG A 79 7.30 19.58 3.43
N ALA A 80 6.91 19.84 2.19
CA ALA A 80 6.97 18.86 1.10
C ALA A 80 8.43 18.44 0.82
N LEU A 81 9.37 19.39 0.78
CA LEU A 81 10.79 19.11 0.61
C LEU A 81 11.34 18.24 1.75
N LEU A 82 11.03 18.59 3.00
CA LEU A 82 11.40 17.78 4.17
C LEU A 82 10.80 16.37 4.10
N PHE A 83 9.54 16.26 3.67
CA PHE A 83 8.90 14.96 3.44
C PHE A 83 9.69 14.12 2.43
N PHE A 84 10.07 14.68 1.28
CA PHE A 84 10.87 13.97 0.28
C PHE A 84 12.24 13.55 0.82
N PHE A 85 12.93 14.42 1.57
CA PHE A 85 14.21 14.07 2.19
C PHE A 85 14.07 12.97 3.24
N GLN A 86 13.04 13.01 4.07
CA GLN A 86 12.76 11.97 5.06
C GLN A 86 12.39 10.65 4.40
N MET A 87 11.58 10.68 3.33
CA MET A 87 11.22 9.51 2.53
C MET A 87 12.47 8.84 1.93
N ILE A 88 13.25 9.59 1.16
CA ILE A 88 14.43 9.07 0.45
C ILE A 88 15.50 8.66 1.45
N GLY A 89 15.78 9.50 2.44
CA GLY A 89 16.79 9.26 3.47
C GLY A 89 16.43 8.08 4.37
N GLY A 90 15.19 8.00 4.85
CA GLY A 90 14.71 6.93 5.71
C GLY A 90 14.67 5.57 4.99
N ILE A 91 14.07 5.52 3.80
CA ILE A 91 14.04 4.29 2.99
C ILE A 91 15.45 3.89 2.54
N GLY A 92 16.29 4.86 2.16
CA GLY A 92 17.70 4.62 1.82
C GLY A 92 18.48 4.04 2.99
N PHE A 93 18.35 4.62 4.18
CA PHE A 93 18.95 4.11 5.41
C PHE A 93 18.48 2.68 5.71
N PHE A 94 17.19 2.40 5.57
CA PHE A 94 16.65 1.06 5.73
C PHE A 94 17.33 0.06 4.79
N PHE A 95 17.48 0.37 3.49
CA PHE A 95 18.15 -0.55 2.58
C PHE A 95 19.65 -0.73 2.90
N LEU A 96 20.33 0.30 3.40
CA LEU A 96 21.73 0.21 3.81
C LEU A 96 21.94 -0.72 5.02
N ILE A 97 20.99 -0.76 5.97
CA ILE A 97 21.14 -1.53 7.21
C ILE A 97 20.73 -3.01 7.09
N ILE A 98 19.96 -3.38 6.04
CA ILE A 98 19.57 -4.78 5.81
C ILE A 98 20.80 -5.68 5.75
N GLU A 99 21.84 -5.29 5.00
CA GLU A 99 23.03 -6.10 4.81
C GLU A 99 23.83 -6.31 6.12
N PRO A 100 24.21 -5.27 6.87
CA PRO A 100 24.85 -5.42 8.18
C PRO A 100 24.06 -6.36 9.11
N ILE A 101 22.73 -6.18 9.22
CA ILE A 101 21.88 -7.01 10.09
C ILE A 101 21.88 -8.47 9.63
N CYS A 102 21.72 -8.71 8.34
CA CYS A 102 21.75 -10.07 7.77
C CYS A 102 23.12 -10.72 8.02
N ASN A 103 24.21 -9.98 7.80
CA ASN A 103 25.57 -10.50 7.99
C ASN A 103 25.86 -10.83 9.45
N VAL A 104 25.38 -10.05 10.41
CA VAL A 104 25.56 -10.33 11.84
C VAL A 104 24.79 -11.59 12.26
N ILE A 105 23.55 -11.74 11.82
CA ILE A 105 22.67 -12.82 12.30
C ILE A 105 22.88 -14.14 11.55
N PHE A 106 23.13 -14.10 10.24
CA PHE A 106 23.37 -15.28 9.39
C PHE A 106 24.85 -15.69 9.29
N ARG A 107 25.76 -15.05 10.05
CA ARG A 107 27.19 -15.40 10.09
C ARG A 107 27.35 -16.93 10.14
N SER A 108 28.03 -17.49 9.13
CA SER A 108 28.33 -18.92 8.90
C SER A 108 27.18 -19.86 8.45
N ASP A 109 25.91 -19.46 8.50
CA ASP A 109 24.77 -20.29 8.08
C ASP A 109 24.36 -20.00 6.63
N LYS A 110 25.04 -20.59 5.65
CA LYS A 110 24.53 -20.64 4.27
C LYS A 110 23.47 -21.74 4.16
N GLY A 111 22.28 -21.48 4.70
CA GLY A 111 21.08 -22.29 4.43
C GLY A 111 20.63 -22.09 2.99
N ILE A 112 21.40 -22.61 2.02
CA ILE A 112 21.07 -22.53 0.60
C ILE A 112 19.86 -23.43 0.37
N ILE A 113 18.69 -22.81 0.27
CA ILE A 113 17.52 -23.49 -0.26
C ILE A 113 17.77 -23.66 -1.74
N SER A 114 17.81 -24.92 -2.20
CA SER A 114 17.98 -25.25 -3.60
C SER A 114 16.89 -24.56 -4.41
N ALA A 115 17.30 -23.76 -5.41
CA ALA A 115 16.40 -23.12 -6.35
C ALA A 115 15.41 -24.14 -6.91
N LEU A 116 14.13 -23.77 -7.00
CA LEU A 116 13.13 -24.59 -7.68
C LEU A 116 13.58 -24.74 -9.14
N ASP A 117 13.83 -25.98 -9.56
CA ASP A 117 14.34 -26.27 -10.90
C ASP A 117 13.24 -26.04 -11.95
N MET A 118 13.07 -24.76 -12.32
CA MET A 118 12.21 -24.28 -13.41
C MET A 118 13.03 -23.58 -14.49
N ARG A 119 14.28 -24.00 -14.68
CA ARG A 119 15.25 -23.38 -15.60
C ARG A 119 14.81 -23.40 -17.07
N ASP A 120 14.02 -24.40 -17.48
CA ASP A 120 13.70 -24.63 -18.91
C ASP A 120 12.76 -23.60 -19.55
N LYS A 121 12.16 -22.68 -18.77
CA LYS A 121 11.24 -21.66 -19.31
C LYS A 121 11.89 -20.29 -19.42
N GLU A 122 11.68 -19.64 -20.55
CA GLU A 122 11.98 -18.22 -20.71
C GLU A 122 11.21 -17.37 -19.69
N VAL A 123 11.91 -16.38 -19.11
CA VAL A 123 11.35 -15.43 -18.14
C VAL A 123 10.11 -14.74 -18.69
N LYS A 124 10.14 -14.27 -19.94
CA LYS A 124 9.02 -13.56 -20.57
C LYS A 124 7.74 -14.39 -20.61
N SER A 125 7.86 -15.66 -21.05
CA SER A 125 6.72 -16.58 -21.09
C SER A 125 6.11 -16.82 -19.70
N PHE A 126 6.95 -16.88 -18.66
CA PHE A 126 6.48 -17.08 -17.29
C PHE A 126 5.78 -15.83 -16.73
N ILE A 127 6.28 -14.61 -17.01
CA ILE A 127 5.63 -13.36 -16.61
C ILE A 127 4.25 -13.27 -17.27
N PHE A 128 4.19 -13.52 -18.56
CA PHE A 128 2.93 -13.51 -19.30
C PHE A 128 1.92 -14.52 -18.73
N GLN A 129 2.37 -15.75 -18.45
CA GLN A 129 1.53 -16.76 -17.80
C GLN A 129 1.08 -16.29 -16.40
N THR A 130 1.97 -15.69 -15.61
CA THR A 130 1.63 -15.16 -14.28
C THR A 130 0.50 -14.14 -14.38
N ILE A 131 0.61 -13.18 -15.29
CA ILE A 131 -0.43 -12.15 -15.51
C ILE A 131 -1.74 -12.79 -16.00
N LEU A 132 -1.68 -13.64 -17.02
CA LEU A 132 -2.87 -14.26 -17.62
C LEU A 132 -3.67 -15.08 -16.58
N TYR A 133 -2.97 -15.92 -15.81
CA TYR A 133 -3.59 -16.70 -14.75
C TYR A 133 -4.15 -15.82 -13.63
N SER A 134 -3.42 -14.78 -13.26
CA SER A 134 -3.85 -13.83 -12.23
C SER A 134 -5.09 -13.06 -12.68
N LEU A 135 -5.17 -12.59 -13.92
CA LEU A 135 -6.35 -11.89 -14.41
C LEU A 135 -7.57 -12.80 -14.51
N PHE A 136 -7.40 -14.00 -15.08
CA PHE A 136 -8.52 -14.92 -15.32
C PHE A 136 -9.14 -15.45 -14.03
N PHE A 137 -8.30 -15.90 -13.08
CA PHE A 137 -8.79 -16.47 -11.82
C PHE A 137 -8.85 -15.47 -10.67
N GLY A 138 -8.11 -14.37 -10.77
CA GLY A 138 -7.96 -13.44 -9.66
C GLY A 138 -9.18 -12.56 -9.41
N LEU A 139 -9.95 -12.17 -10.43
CA LEU A 139 -11.15 -11.36 -10.20
C LEU A 139 -12.15 -12.09 -9.28
N GLY A 140 -12.48 -13.35 -9.61
CA GLY A 140 -13.38 -14.16 -8.79
C GLY A 140 -12.82 -14.42 -7.39
N ALA A 141 -11.51 -14.67 -7.26
CA ALA A 141 -10.87 -14.86 -5.97
C ALA A 141 -10.83 -13.58 -5.11
N THR A 142 -10.62 -12.41 -5.73
CA THR A 142 -10.70 -11.10 -5.06
C THR A 142 -12.10 -10.87 -4.49
N ILE A 143 -13.14 -11.09 -5.29
CA ILE A 143 -14.54 -10.95 -4.84
C ILE A 143 -14.84 -11.94 -3.71
N LEU A 144 -14.48 -13.21 -3.87
CA LEU A 144 -14.74 -14.25 -2.88
C LEU A 144 -14.07 -13.96 -1.53
N LEU A 145 -12.80 -13.53 -1.55
CA LEU A 145 -12.12 -13.16 -0.30
C LEU A 145 -12.73 -11.89 0.31
N TYR A 146 -13.06 -10.88 -0.51
CA TYR A 146 -13.68 -9.66 0.00
C TYR A 146 -15.01 -9.96 0.70
N CYS A 147 -15.86 -10.79 0.08
CA CYS A 147 -17.11 -11.27 0.69
C CYS A 147 -16.86 -11.98 2.03
N SER A 148 -15.81 -12.80 2.10
CA SER A 148 -15.43 -13.50 3.34
C SER A 148 -14.92 -12.56 4.44
N LEU A 149 -14.38 -11.41 4.06
CA LEU A 149 -13.85 -10.39 4.96
C LEU A 149 -14.89 -9.31 5.33
N LEU A 150 -16.15 -9.41 4.89
CA LEU A 150 -17.17 -8.40 5.20
C LEU A 150 -17.38 -8.16 6.71
N LEU A 151 -17.14 -9.18 7.53
CA LEU A 151 -17.23 -9.10 9.00
C LEU A 151 -16.08 -8.32 9.64
N VAL A 152 -14.95 -8.19 8.93
CA VAL A 152 -13.82 -7.37 9.37
C VAL A 152 -14.17 -5.91 9.11
N LYS A 153 -14.23 -5.08 10.16
CA LYS A 153 -14.64 -3.66 10.10
C LYS A 153 -13.54 -2.73 9.56
N LEU A 154 -12.80 -3.19 8.55
CA LEU A 154 -11.67 -2.50 7.93
C LEU A 154 -11.75 -2.65 6.41
N PRO A 155 -12.66 -1.94 5.72
CA PRO A 155 -12.89 -2.17 4.29
C PRO A 155 -11.67 -1.90 3.42
N LEU A 156 -10.87 -0.88 3.74
CA LEU A 156 -9.71 -0.52 2.93
C LEU A 156 -8.66 -1.64 2.96
N ILE A 157 -8.34 -2.17 4.14
CA ILE A 157 -7.42 -3.31 4.25
C ILE A 157 -8.02 -4.57 3.61
N ASN A 158 -9.33 -4.78 3.73
CA ASN A 158 -10.02 -5.92 3.13
C ASN A 158 -9.89 -5.88 1.60
N ILE A 159 -10.13 -4.73 0.95
CA ILE A 159 -9.93 -4.59 -0.50
C ILE A 159 -8.49 -4.91 -0.88
N ILE A 160 -7.52 -4.37 -0.15
CA ILE A 160 -6.11 -4.53 -0.50
C ILE A 160 -5.65 -5.98 -0.33
N ILE A 161 -6.03 -6.61 0.78
CA ILE A 161 -5.77 -8.04 1.01
C ILE A 161 -6.43 -8.87 -0.09
N SER A 162 -7.69 -8.56 -0.45
CA SER A 162 -8.42 -9.25 -1.51
C SER A 162 -7.77 -9.11 -2.87
N LEU A 163 -7.29 -7.91 -3.23
CA LEU A 163 -6.55 -7.68 -4.46
C LEU A 163 -5.27 -8.52 -4.48
N PHE A 164 -4.44 -8.47 -3.44
CA PHE A 164 -3.25 -9.32 -3.41
C PHE A 164 -3.62 -10.82 -3.44
N PHE A 165 -4.67 -11.22 -2.74
CA PHE A 165 -5.13 -12.58 -2.71
C PHE A 165 -5.55 -13.09 -4.10
N GLY A 166 -6.31 -12.30 -4.87
CA GLY A 166 -6.73 -12.69 -6.21
C GLY A 166 -5.56 -13.06 -7.11
N MET A 167 -4.53 -12.23 -7.16
CA MET A 167 -3.29 -12.55 -7.88
C MET A 167 -2.59 -13.79 -7.33
N SER A 168 -2.57 -13.97 -6.00
CA SER A 168 -1.95 -15.14 -5.37
C SER A 168 -2.65 -16.44 -5.77
N VAL A 169 -3.98 -16.44 -5.90
CA VAL A 169 -4.75 -17.61 -6.38
C VAL A 169 -4.41 -17.93 -7.84
N GLY A 170 -4.31 -16.93 -8.71
CA GLY A 170 -3.86 -17.14 -10.08
C GLY A 170 -2.47 -17.79 -10.16
N ILE A 171 -1.52 -17.30 -9.35
CA ILE A 171 -0.17 -17.88 -9.23
C ILE A 171 -0.23 -19.32 -8.70
N LEU A 172 -1.05 -19.61 -7.69
CA LEU A 172 -1.22 -20.96 -7.16
C LEU A 172 -1.74 -21.93 -8.21
N ILE A 173 -2.75 -21.54 -8.99
CA ILE A 173 -3.30 -22.36 -10.07
C ILE A 173 -2.24 -22.59 -11.16
N MET A 174 -1.45 -21.57 -11.48
CA MET A 174 -0.31 -21.70 -12.39
C MET A 174 0.72 -22.71 -11.86
N PHE A 175 1.11 -22.63 -10.59
CA PHE A 175 2.01 -23.59 -9.95
C PHE A 175 1.44 -25.00 -9.92
N TRP A 176 0.15 -25.16 -9.64
CA TRP A 176 -0.51 -26.46 -9.68
C TRP A 176 -0.45 -27.10 -11.07
N ARG A 177 -0.73 -26.32 -12.13
CA ARG A 177 -0.64 -26.81 -13.52
C ARG A 177 0.79 -27.18 -13.90
N PHE A 178 1.80 -26.39 -13.51
CA PHE A 178 3.20 -26.73 -13.78
C PHE A 178 3.68 -27.92 -12.96
N GLY A 179 3.27 -28.01 -11.70
CA GLY A 179 3.55 -29.15 -10.84
C GLY A 179 3.04 -30.45 -11.43
N LYS A 180 1.81 -30.46 -11.95
CA LYS A 180 1.21 -31.63 -12.62
C LYS A 180 2.03 -32.09 -13.83
N LYS A 181 2.58 -31.17 -14.63
CA LYS A 181 3.44 -31.51 -15.78
C LYS A 181 4.78 -32.13 -15.37
N ARG A 182 5.30 -31.80 -14.18
CA ARG A 182 6.61 -32.25 -13.67
C ARG A 182 6.54 -33.32 -12.57
N LYS A 183 5.36 -33.91 -12.34
CA LYS A 183 5.10 -34.87 -11.24
C LYS A 183 5.43 -34.34 -9.83
N THR A 184 5.56 -33.03 -9.66
CA THR A 184 5.77 -32.37 -8.37
C THR A 184 4.43 -31.90 -7.79
N LYS A 185 4.13 -32.30 -6.55
CA LYS A 185 2.92 -31.86 -5.84
C LYS A 185 3.05 -30.37 -5.47
N LEU A 186 1.95 -29.62 -5.55
CA LEU A 186 1.89 -28.19 -5.16
C LEU A 186 2.43 -27.96 -3.74
N ILE A 187 2.07 -28.84 -2.81
CA ILE A 187 2.54 -28.78 -1.42
C ILE A 187 4.07 -28.90 -1.31
N GLY A 188 4.73 -29.57 -2.25
CA GLY A 188 6.19 -29.65 -2.30
C GLY A 188 6.81 -28.29 -2.62
N ILE A 189 6.21 -27.57 -3.58
CA ILE A 189 6.61 -26.20 -3.96
C ILE A 189 6.40 -25.23 -2.79
N LEU A 190 5.24 -25.29 -2.13
CA LEU A 190 4.92 -24.42 -0.99
C LEU A 190 5.79 -24.70 0.24
N LYS A 191 6.32 -25.92 0.37
CA LYS A 191 7.22 -26.30 1.47
C LYS A 191 8.67 -25.89 1.24
N THR A 192 9.08 -25.56 0.02
CA THR A 192 10.47 -25.21 -0.33
C THR A 192 11.08 -24.14 0.60
N PRO A 193 10.42 -23.02 0.93
CA PRO A 193 10.96 -21.99 1.83
C PRO A 193 11.25 -22.49 3.26
N PHE A 194 10.61 -23.58 3.66
CA PHE A 194 10.69 -24.16 5.00
C PHE A 194 11.65 -25.36 5.08
N MET A 195 12.28 -25.72 3.97
CA MET A 195 13.35 -26.72 3.92
C MET A 195 14.63 -26.08 4.48
N GLY A 196 15.05 -26.50 5.67
CA GLY A 196 16.20 -25.94 6.38
C GLY A 196 16.17 -26.28 7.86
N THR A 197 17.28 -26.02 8.55
CA THR A 197 17.39 -26.28 9.99
C THR A 197 16.42 -25.40 10.78
N LYS A 198 15.97 -25.89 11.94
CA LYS A 198 15.08 -25.12 12.83
C LYS A 198 15.71 -23.77 13.21
N LEU A 199 17.01 -23.79 13.55
CA LEU A 199 17.77 -22.59 13.91
C LEU A 199 17.78 -21.55 12.77
N TYR A 200 18.07 -21.97 11.55
CA TYR A 200 18.09 -21.06 10.39
C TYR A 200 16.72 -20.42 10.15
N LYS A 201 15.63 -21.19 10.26
CA LYS A 201 14.27 -20.67 10.14
C LYS A 201 13.94 -19.66 11.24
N THR A 202 14.32 -19.92 12.48
CA THR A 202 14.12 -18.98 13.59
C THR A 202 14.91 -17.69 13.36
N LYS A 203 16.14 -17.76 12.85
CA LYS A 203 16.93 -16.58 12.47
C LYS A 203 16.24 -15.75 11.39
N GLN A 204 15.66 -16.38 10.36
CA GLN A 204 14.89 -15.69 9.32
C GLN A 204 13.67 -14.94 9.89
N ILE A 205 12.95 -15.57 10.81
CA ILE A 205 11.81 -14.94 11.49
C ILE A 205 12.28 -13.73 12.31
N LEU A 206 13.35 -13.91 13.10
CA LEU A 206 13.91 -12.86 13.94
C LEU A 206 14.39 -11.65 13.12
N VAL A 207 15.16 -11.89 12.04
CA VAL A 207 15.62 -10.82 11.13
C VAL A 207 14.42 -10.11 10.51
N GLY A 208 13.42 -10.86 10.05
CA GLY A 208 12.17 -10.31 9.53
C GLY A 208 11.51 -9.36 10.53
N LEU A 209 11.34 -9.78 11.78
CA LEU A 209 10.73 -8.96 12.83
C LEU A 209 11.54 -7.69 13.14
N ILE A 210 12.87 -7.81 13.29
CA ILE A 210 13.75 -6.65 13.56
C ILE A 210 13.63 -5.63 12.43
N LEU A 211 13.73 -6.09 11.17
CA LEU A 211 13.64 -5.22 10.01
C LEU A 211 12.22 -4.63 9.82
N SER A 212 11.16 -5.39 10.13
CA SER A 212 9.79 -4.87 10.14
C SER A 212 9.62 -3.71 11.11
N ILE A 213 10.08 -3.87 12.36
CA ILE A 213 9.98 -2.85 13.40
C ILE A 213 10.76 -1.62 12.98
N LEU A 214 12.00 -1.81 12.51
CA LEU A 214 12.84 -0.71 12.05
C LEU A 214 12.22 0.06 10.90
N LEU A 215 11.73 -0.65 9.87
CA LEU A 215 11.05 -0.03 8.73
C LEU A 215 9.81 0.73 9.19
N PHE A 216 8.98 0.12 10.03
CA PHE A 216 7.80 0.77 10.55
C PHE A 216 8.15 2.03 11.34
N SER A 217 9.15 2.00 12.23
CA SER A 217 9.59 3.19 12.96
C SER A 217 10.08 4.30 12.03
N ILE A 218 10.83 3.96 10.96
CA ILE A 218 11.26 4.95 9.96
C ILE A 218 10.05 5.61 9.29
N LEU A 219 9.04 4.80 8.91
CA LEU A 219 7.83 5.31 8.26
C LEU A 219 6.94 6.07 9.23
N GLU A 220 6.78 5.62 10.48
CA GLU A 220 5.97 6.27 11.50
C GLU A 220 6.57 7.62 11.90
N PHE A 221 7.85 7.68 12.26
CA PHE A 221 8.50 8.92 12.69
C PHE A 221 8.83 9.86 11.54
N GLY A 222 9.11 9.34 10.34
CA GLY A 222 9.35 10.16 9.15
C GLY A 222 8.04 10.68 8.56
N ILE A 223 7.14 9.78 8.19
CA ILE A 223 5.95 10.08 7.39
C ILE A 223 4.70 10.17 8.26
N GLY A 224 4.56 9.21 9.17
CA GLY A 224 3.34 8.95 9.92
C GLY A 224 2.93 10.12 10.78
N MET A 225 3.76 10.48 11.75
CA MET A 225 3.46 11.54 12.70
C MET A 225 3.46 12.93 12.06
N ASN A 226 4.24 13.14 11.00
CA ASN A 226 4.44 14.46 10.41
C ASN A 226 3.45 14.78 9.28
N TYR A 227 2.90 13.77 8.58
CA TYR A 227 2.14 13.99 7.33
C TYR A 227 0.89 13.13 7.17
N LEU A 228 0.97 11.82 7.47
CA LEU A 228 -0.12 10.88 7.13
C LEU A 228 -0.97 10.42 8.33
N GLY A 229 -0.62 10.83 9.54
CA GLY A 229 -1.27 10.36 10.78
C GLY A 229 -1.18 8.84 10.96
N LEU A 230 -0.07 8.19 10.55
CA LEU A 230 0.10 6.75 10.70
C LEU A 230 0.23 6.39 12.19
N LYS A 231 -0.89 6.13 12.84
CA LYS A 231 -0.95 5.65 14.22
C LYS A 231 -1.76 4.36 14.26
N PRO A 232 -1.13 3.22 14.58
CA PRO A 232 -1.85 1.97 14.78
C PRO A 232 -2.91 2.15 15.87
N SER A 233 -4.16 1.81 15.57
CA SER A 233 -5.25 1.89 16.55
C SER A 233 -5.37 0.59 17.32
N ILE A 234 -5.42 0.68 18.65
CA ILE A 234 -5.64 -0.46 19.56
C ILE A 234 -6.98 -1.13 19.26
N GLU A 235 -8.00 -0.38 18.82
CA GLU A 235 -9.32 -0.92 18.48
C GLU A 235 -9.27 -1.90 17.30
N LYS A 236 -8.23 -1.82 16.47
CA LYS A 236 -8.04 -2.65 15.27
C LYS A 236 -7.15 -3.87 15.56
N ILE A 237 -6.61 -4.00 16.77
CA ILE A 237 -5.68 -5.07 17.14
C ILE A 237 -6.31 -6.45 17.00
N LEU A 238 -7.61 -6.58 17.24
CA LEU A 238 -8.34 -7.86 17.13
C LEU A 238 -8.27 -8.45 15.72
N TRP A 239 -8.31 -7.59 14.70
CA TRP A 239 -8.28 -8.01 13.28
C TRP A 239 -6.86 -8.23 12.76
N THR A 240 -5.87 -7.69 13.47
CA THR A 240 -4.47 -7.68 13.03
C THR A 240 -3.89 -9.10 12.86
N PRO A 241 -4.07 -10.06 13.80
CA PRO A 241 -3.57 -11.43 13.61
C PRO A 241 -4.13 -12.13 12.36
N VAL A 242 -5.43 -11.95 12.07
CA VAL A 242 -6.09 -12.59 10.93
C VAL A 242 -5.56 -12.02 9.62
N CYS A 243 -5.51 -10.69 9.50
CA CYS A 243 -4.95 -10.02 8.33
C CYS A 243 -3.47 -10.36 8.14
N PHE A 244 -2.70 -10.49 9.22
CA PHE A 244 -1.28 -10.83 9.17
C PHE A 244 -1.06 -12.24 8.62
N LEU A 245 -1.87 -13.21 9.08
CA LEU A 245 -1.81 -14.58 8.60
C LEU A 245 -2.13 -14.67 7.10
N LEU A 246 -3.20 -13.98 6.66
CA LEU A 246 -3.58 -13.93 5.25
C LEU A 246 -2.47 -13.31 4.39
N LEU A 247 -1.92 -12.17 4.80
CA LEU A 247 -0.83 -11.51 4.08
C LEU A 247 0.43 -12.39 4.03
N THR A 248 0.74 -13.12 5.10
CA THR A 248 1.88 -14.05 5.13
C THR A 248 1.72 -15.16 4.11
N LEU A 249 0.51 -15.72 3.96
CA LEU A 249 0.22 -16.74 2.95
C LEU A 249 0.29 -16.17 1.52
N ILE A 250 -0.22 -14.96 1.32
CA ILE A 250 -0.17 -14.24 0.04
C ILE A 250 1.28 -13.98 -0.37
N PHE A 251 2.07 -13.36 0.52
CA PHE A 251 3.46 -13.03 0.23
C PHE A 251 4.35 -14.28 0.14
N LEU A 252 3.98 -15.39 0.77
CA LEU A 252 4.63 -16.69 0.54
C LEU A 252 4.53 -17.10 -0.94
N ILE A 253 3.34 -16.99 -1.52
CA ILE A 253 3.09 -17.35 -2.92
C ILE A 253 3.88 -16.42 -3.86
N TYR A 254 3.89 -15.11 -3.57
CA TYR A 254 4.70 -14.16 -4.33
C TYR A 254 6.19 -14.40 -4.20
N GLY A 255 6.67 -14.68 -2.98
CA GLY A 255 8.05 -15.01 -2.70
C GLY A 255 8.53 -16.21 -3.51
N ILE A 256 7.72 -17.26 -3.60
CA ILE A 256 8.04 -18.42 -4.44
C ILE A 256 8.10 -18.01 -5.92
N CYS A 257 7.15 -17.21 -6.40
CA CYS A 257 7.08 -16.80 -7.80
C CYS A 257 8.26 -15.90 -8.21
N PHE A 258 8.46 -14.80 -7.49
CA PHE A 258 9.40 -13.75 -7.87
C PHE A 258 10.81 -14.01 -7.36
N GLN A 259 10.97 -14.46 -6.12
CA GLN A 259 12.30 -14.66 -5.56
C GLN A 259 12.84 -16.05 -5.88
N LEU A 260 12.12 -17.14 -5.56
CA LEU A 260 12.64 -18.50 -5.78
C LEU A 260 12.70 -18.92 -7.25
N ILE A 261 11.83 -18.40 -8.12
CA ILE A 261 11.78 -18.79 -9.54
C ILE A 261 12.40 -17.71 -10.44
N PHE A 262 11.98 -16.44 -10.33
CA PHE A 262 12.49 -15.39 -11.22
C PHE A 262 13.90 -14.92 -10.84
N GLN A 263 14.15 -14.61 -9.57
CA GLN A 263 15.44 -14.06 -9.16
C GLN A 263 16.59 -15.04 -9.39
N GLU A 264 16.35 -16.34 -9.22
CA GLU A 264 17.35 -17.39 -9.52
C GLU A 264 17.67 -17.53 -11.01
N LYS A 265 16.80 -17.04 -11.92
CA LYS A 265 17.11 -16.97 -13.36
C LYS A 265 17.97 -15.76 -13.72
N PHE A 266 18.00 -14.75 -12.87
CA PHE A 266 18.86 -13.60 -13.06
C PHE A 266 20.20 -13.80 -12.34
N ARG A 267 21.25 -13.12 -12.82
CA ARG A 267 22.55 -13.14 -12.13
C ARG A 267 22.37 -12.58 -10.71
N LYS A 268 23.07 -13.15 -9.73
CA LYS A 268 23.08 -12.68 -8.33
C LYS A 268 23.89 -11.37 -8.16
N ASN A 269 23.62 -10.39 -9.02
CA ASN A 269 24.22 -9.07 -9.02
C ASN A 269 23.14 -7.99 -8.86
N PHE A 270 23.56 -6.73 -8.72
CA PHE A 270 22.66 -5.59 -8.56
C PHE A 270 21.60 -5.48 -9.68
N PHE A 271 21.99 -5.72 -10.93
CA PHE A 271 21.05 -5.68 -12.05
C PHE A 271 20.00 -6.80 -12.01
N GLY A 272 20.35 -8.00 -11.53
CA GLY A 272 19.39 -9.10 -11.35
C GLY A 272 18.37 -8.80 -10.25
N LEU A 273 18.81 -8.18 -9.16
CA LEU A 273 17.95 -7.67 -8.10
C LEU A 273 16.97 -6.62 -8.67
N LEU A 274 17.48 -5.62 -9.38
CA LEU A 274 16.65 -4.55 -9.96
C LEU A 274 15.62 -5.09 -10.95
N LYS A 275 16.03 -6.03 -11.83
CA LYS A 275 15.11 -6.71 -12.76
C LYS A 275 14.01 -7.48 -12.02
N THR A 276 14.36 -8.19 -10.95
CA THR A 276 13.39 -8.95 -10.16
C THR A 276 12.40 -8.03 -9.45
N GLY A 277 12.91 -6.99 -8.77
CA GLY A 277 12.09 -6.01 -8.07
C GLY A 277 11.12 -5.30 -9.02
N ILE A 278 11.60 -4.80 -10.16
CA ILE A 278 10.75 -4.16 -11.17
C ILE A 278 9.75 -5.16 -11.75
N CYS A 279 10.16 -6.40 -12.02
CA CYS A 279 9.25 -7.43 -12.53
C CYS A 279 8.09 -7.71 -11.55
N MET A 280 8.40 -7.89 -10.27
CA MET A 280 7.39 -8.09 -9.23
C MET A 280 6.45 -6.89 -9.13
N PHE A 281 7.02 -5.68 -9.05
CA PHE A 281 6.28 -4.43 -8.99
C PHE A 281 5.34 -4.24 -10.18
N MET A 282 5.86 -4.33 -11.41
CA MET A 282 5.07 -4.12 -12.63
C MET A 282 3.97 -5.17 -12.78
N THR A 283 4.24 -6.42 -12.40
CA THR A 283 3.23 -7.48 -12.47
C THR A 283 2.09 -7.22 -11.47
N GLN A 284 2.42 -6.81 -10.25
CA GLN A 284 1.44 -6.50 -9.21
C GLN A 284 0.61 -5.25 -9.56
N ILE A 285 1.27 -4.16 -9.96
CA ILE A 285 0.58 -2.91 -10.34
C ILE A 285 -0.27 -3.09 -11.57
N LEU A 286 0.19 -3.82 -12.59
CA LEU A 286 -0.62 -4.09 -13.78
C LEU A 286 -1.87 -4.88 -13.42
N TYR A 287 -1.74 -5.91 -12.56
CA TYR A 287 -2.88 -6.66 -12.07
C TYR A 287 -3.85 -5.78 -11.28
N PHE A 288 -3.36 -4.97 -10.34
CA PHE A 288 -4.19 -4.04 -9.57
C PHE A 288 -4.90 -3.03 -10.45
N LEU A 289 -4.20 -2.42 -11.40
CA LEU A 289 -4.77 -1.45 -12.32
C LEU A 289 -5.92 -2.06 -13.12
N ILE A 290 -5.73 -3.25 -13.71
CA ILE A 290 -6.76 -3.90 -14.52
C ILE A 290 -7.98 -4.26 -13.67
N ILE A 291 -7.79 -4.87 -12.50
CA ILE A 291 -8.90 -5.25 -11.61
C ILE A 291 -9.64 -4.01 -11.10
N MET A 292 -8.92 -2.96 -10.71
CA MET A 292 -9.53 -1.72 -10.26
C MET A 292 -10.31 -1.02 -11.38
N ILE A 293 -9.80 -1.01 -12.62
CA ILE A 293 -10.55 -0.51 -13.79
C ILE A 293 -11.86 -1.29 -13.96
N ILE A 294 -11.81 -2.62 -13.89
CA ILE A 294 -13.02 -3.46 -13.99
C ILE A 294 -14.01 -3.11 -12.89
N LEU A 295 -13.56 -3.03 -11.63
CA LEU A 295 -14.42 -2.69 -10.49
C LEU A 295 -15.01 -1.28 -10.62
N SER A 296 -14.22 -0.30 -11.06
CA SER A 296 -14.69 1.08 -11.27
C SER A 296 -15.69 1.20 -12.42
N VAL A 297 -15.52 0.44 -13.50
CA VAL A 297 -16.51 0.39 -14.59
C VAL A 297 -17.80 -0.25 -14.11
N LEU A 298 -17.73 -1.35 -13.34
CA LEU A 298 -18.91 -2.02 -12.79
C LEU A 298 -19.64 -1.16 -11.75
N GLY A 299 -18.90 -0.40 -10.94
CA GLY A 299 -19.47 0.48 -9.92
C GLY A 299 -19.76 1.91 -10.37
N THR A 300 -19.48 2.25 -11.63
CA THR A 300 -19.62 3.61 -12.19
C THR A 300 -18.83 4.70 -11.43
N ASN A 301 -17.83 4.30 -10.63
CA ASN A 301 -17.09 5.20 -9.74
C ASN A 301 -15.56 4.98 -9.84
N PHE A 302 -14.85 6.00 -10.30
CA PHE A 302 -13.39 6.01 -10.48
C PHE A 302 -12.61 6.55 -9.28
N TYR A 303 -13.30 7.06 -8.25
CA TYR A 303 -12.69 7.66 -7.06
C TYR A 303 -11.68 6.73 -6.40
N PHE A 304 -11.99 5.43 -6.31
CA PHE A 304 -11.12 4.44 -5.67
C PHE A 304 -9.82 4.20 -6.42
N ILE A 305 -9.81 4.27 -7.76
CA ILE A 305 -8.57 4.24 -8.54
C ILE A 305 -7.72 5.46 -8.17
N GLY A 306 -8.33 6.63 -8.11
CA GLY A 306 -7.67 7.90 -7.79
C GLY A 306 -7.04 7.96 -6.40
N ILE A 307 -7.50 7.14 -5.44
CA ILE A 307 -6.95 7.09 -4.08
C ILE A 307 -6.04 5.89 -3.86
N ILE A 308 -6.51 4.69 -4.20
CA ILE A 308 -5.80 3.45 -3.87
C ILE A 308 -4.53 3.34 -4.71
N LEU A 309 -4.58 3.66 -6.01
CA LEU A 309 -3.44 3.44 -6.89
C LEU A 309 -2.23 4.33 -6.53
N PRO A 310 -2.39 5.65 -6.26
CA PRO A 310 -1.27 6.48 -5.82
C PRO A 310 -0.64 6.05 -4.50
N ILE A 311 -1.42 5.53 -3.56
CA ILE A 311 -0.92 5.01 -2.27
C ILE A 311 -0.22 3.66 -2.47
N MET A 312 -0.85 2.76 -3.24
CA MET A 312 -0.35 1.40 -3.43
C MET A 312 0.92 1.37 -4.28
N THR A 313 1.09 2.27 -5.25
CA THR A 313 2.26 2.29 -6.13
C THR A 313 3.60 2.34 -5.38
N PRO A 314 3.88 3.35 -4.53
CA PRO A 314 5.14 3.40 -3.78
C PRO A 314 5.26 2.25 -2.78
N ILE A 315 4.16 1.80 -2.17
CA ILE A 315 4.17 0.67 -1.24
C ILE A 315 4.57 -0.63 -1.96
N VAL A 316 3.92 -0.96 -3.07
CA VAL A 316 4.20 -2.17 -3.86
C VAL A 316 5.62 -2.15 -4.42
N LEU A 317 6.13 -0.98 -4.81
CA LEU A 317 7.52 -0.80 -5.20
C LEU A 317 8.46 -1.17 -4.05
N LEU A 318 8.24 -0.59 -2.87
CA LEU A 318 9.03 -0.86 -1.67
C LEU A 318 9.00 -2.36 -1.31
N LEU A 319 7.82 -2.98 -1.25
CA LEU A 319 7.66 -4.42 -0.98
C LEU A 319 8.43 -5.31 -1.97
N SER A 320 8.44 -4.92 -3.25
CA SER A 320 9.12 -5.67 -4.31
C SER A 320 10.64 -5.65 -4.14
N PHE A 321 11.20 -4.48 -3.80
CA PHE A 321 12.64 -4.34 -3.54
C PHE A 321 13.06 -4.96 -2.20
N ILE A 322 12.24 -4.86 -1.16
CA ILE A 322 12.47 -5.55 0.13
C ILE A 322 12.56 -7.05 -0.09
N SER A 323 11.59 -7.65 -0.78
CA SER A 323 11.61 -9.09 -1.09
C SER A 323 12.88 -9.49 -1.84
N SER A 324 13.27 -8.71 -2.85
CA SER A 324 14.40 -9.04 -3.71
C SER A 324 15.75 -8.91 -2.99
N ILE A 325 15.94 -7.86 -2.19
CA ILE A 325 17.17 -7.63 -1.42
C ILE A 325 17.29 -8.66 -0.29
N THR A 326 16.24 -8.84 0.50
CA THR A 326 16.27 -9.79 1.62
C THR A 326 16.47 -11.23 1.13
N TYR A 327 15.89 -11.60 -0.01
CA TYR A 327 16.20 -12.87 -0.64
C TYR A 327 17.65 -12.98 -1.09
N GLN A 328 18.22 -11.95 -1.72
CA GLN A 328 19.62 -11.99 -2.15
C GLN A 328 20.58 -12.13 -0.97
N LYS A 329 20.29 -11.47 0.16
CA LYS A 329 21.14 -11.48 1.35
C LYS A 329 20.96 -12.73 2.20
N SER A 330 19.73 -13.22 2.33
CA SER A 330 19.42 -14.33 3.21
C SER A 330 19.33 -15.68 2.49
N GLY A 331 19.12 -15.72 1.17
CA GLY A 331 18.89 -16.96 0.42
C GLY A 331 17.54 -17.63 0.69
N ASN A 332 16.63 -16.96 1.41
CA ASN A 332 15.28 -17.43 1.70
C ASN A 332 14.29 -16.27 1.61
N ILE A 333 13.01 -16.59 1.40
CA ILE A 333 11.93 -15.62 1.24
C ILE A 333 11.23 -15.28 2.57
N ILE A 334 11.43 -16.06 3.64
CA ILE A 334 10.75 -15.88 4.94
C ILE A 334 10.95 -14.48 5.50
N THR A 335 12.18 -13.96 5.50
CA THR A 335 12.48 -12.60 5.98
C THR A 335 11.64 -11.55 5.24
N GLY A 336 11.64 -11.58 3.91
CA GLY A 336 10.87 -10.65 3.09
C GLY A 336 9.36 -10.77 3.28
N ILE A 337 8.84 -11.99 3.44
CA ILE A 337 7.41 -12.24 3.71
C ILE A 337 6.98 -11.55 5.01
N ILE A 338 7.75 -11.69 6.07
CA ILE A 338 7.42 -11.11 7.38
C ILE A 338 7.45 -9.58 7.29
N ILE A 339 8.49 -9.01 6.68
CA ILE A 339 8.60 -7.55 6.50
C ILE A 339 7.40 -7.01 5.73
N ASN A 340 7.07 -7.64 4.61
CA ASN A 340 5.99 -7.19 3.76
C ASN A 340 4.60 -7.32 4.42
N SER A 341 4.34 -8.43 5.11
CA SER A 341 3.11 -8.63 5.87
C SER A 341 2.95 -7.59 6.97
N PHE A 342 4.00 -7.34 7.75
CA PHE A 342 3.99 -6.32 8.80
C PHE A 342 3.83 -4.91 8.23
N LEU A 343 4.52 -4.61 7.13
CA LEU A 343 4.44 -3.30 6.51
C LEU A 343 3.02 -2.97 6.04
N ILE A 344 2.41 -3.88 5.27
CA ILE A 344 1.03 -3.70 4.80
C ILE A 344 0.08 -3.58 5.98
N ILE A 345 0.19 -4.48 6.97
CA ILE A 345 -0.79 -4.46 8.05
C ILE A 345 -0.70 -3.18 8.89
N LEU A 346 0.50 -2.71 9.20
CA LEU A 346 0.67 -1.52 10.02
C LEU A 346 0.25 -0.25 9.28
N ILE A 347 0.57 -0.13 7.99
CA ILE A 347 0.11 1.01 7.17
C ILE A 347 -1.42 1.01 7.09
N PHE A 348 -2.03 -0.09 6.67
CA PHE A 348 -3.47 -0.11 6.37
C PHE A 348 -4.35 -0.19 7.61
N THR A 349 -3.89 -0.76 8.72
CA THR A 349 -4.59 -0.60 10.00
C THR A 349 -4.50 0.83 10.51
N SER A 350 -3.44 1.59 10.20
CA SER A 350 -3.37 3.00 10.58
C SER A 350 -4.36 3.84 9.79
N ILE A 351 -4.39 3.72 8.47
CA ILE A 351 -5.23 4.59 7.61
C ILE A 351 -6.67 4.10 7.39
N SER A 352 -6.96 2.81 7.55
CA SER A 352 -8.32 2.29 7.30
C SER A 352 -9.28 2.78 8.39
N PRO A 353 -10.37 3.49 8.06
CA PRO A 353 -11.38 3.84 9.06
C PRO A 353 -12.04 2.58 9.63
N LEU A 354 -12.51 2.68 10.87
CA LEU A 354 -13.32 1.63 11.50
C LEU A 354 -14.76 1.79 11.01
N GLN A 355 -15.15 1.02 10.01
CA GLN A 355 -16.49 1.09 9.42
C GLN A 355 -16.93 -0.27 8.88
N SER A 356 -18.24 -0.44 8.66
CA SER A 356 -18.79 -1.65 8.05
C SER A 356 -18.29 -1.79 6.61
N SER A 357 -17.84 -3.00 6.23
CA SER A 357 -17.45 -3.29 4.84
C SER A 357 -18.63 -3.23 3.87
N ILE A 358 -19.86 -3.45 4.36
CA ILE A 358 -21.08 -3.31 3.56
C ILE A 358 -21.37 -1.83 3.28
N GLY A 359 -21.36 -0.99 4.31
CA GLY A 359 -21.58 0.46 4.12
C GLY A 359 -20.49 1.10 3.24
N PHE A 360 -19.29 0.54 3.23
CA PHE A 360 -18.25 0.93 2.28
C PHE A 360 -18.53 0.50 0.84
N LEU A 361 -19.10 -0.70 0.64
CA LEU A 361 -19.57 -1.11 -0.68
C LEU A 361 -20.72 -0.24 -1.16
N ASP A 362 -21.64 0.13 -0.28
CA ASP A 362 -22.74 1.03 -0.62
C ASP A 362 -22.16 2.33 -1.19
N TYR A 363 -21.19 2.96 -0.51
CA TYR A 363 -20.50 4.14 -1.04
C TYR A 363 -19.77 3.89 -2.38
N LEU A 364 -19.28 2.67 -2.61
CA LEU A 364 -18.57 2.30 -3.84
C LEU A 364 -19.51 2.12 -5.04
N PHE A 365 -20.76 1.70 -4.79
CA PHE A 365 -21.75 1.39 -5.81
C PHE A 365 -22.91 2.39 -5.88
N SER A 366 -23.06 3.27 -4.90
CA SER A 366 -24.02 4.37 -4.90
C SER A 366 -23.41 5.55 -5.63
N SER A 367 -23.79 5.72 -6.89
CA SER A 367 -23.70 6.99 -7.62
C SER A 367 -24.99 7.78 -7.45
#